data_AF-A0A833GBU5-F1
#
_entry.id   AF-A0A833GBU5-F1
#
_cell.length_a   1.000
_cell.length_b   1.000
_cell.length_c   1.000
_cell.angle_alpha   90.00
_cell.angle_beta   90.00
_cell.angle_gamma   90.00
#
_symmetry.space_group_name_H-M   'P 1'
#
loop_
_entity.id
_entity.type
_entity.pdbx_description
1 polymer ?
#
loop_
_entity_poly.entity_id
_entity_poly.type
_entity_poly.pdbx_seq_one_letter_code
_entity_poly.pdbx_strand_id
1 'polypeptide(L)'
;MGPIVLFDKSFVEMLNLDEAAVFDALYSSVICPIFYTEVLADLSKEPPGERTAERIVADVAKKTPIMHSTPNMTHSSICLTELAGRPIEMRRVPVRAGGRAVRKANGEVGIIYDEAPEAKAFDRWQRGQFREIERDFASRWRTQLASTDHAAMAKLAKQVLAIRTTPRDLAEALAIAKEVVHGEGQRFMTLKTAYALLGMPPAHFPKVQERWVRLGRPRLMDFAPYTAHCLLVDVFFHVAVDKRLIAPERPSNRIDIAYLYYLPFAMMFVSNDKLHRRAAPLFLRDDQIFVPGEDLKRDLTALDAYYSGRPAEEREQGLFRLAGYPPKDDAFLTTRIWKQFGMRSRPVAEEADPTKTMPKPAVDKLLAMVKEMQTAAKGPGLEQFTRDDVDDASHMVIERLVPLQRGKWRLMPPGVEADAE
;
A
#
# COMPACT_ATOMS: atom_id res chain seq x y z
N MET A 1 -15.81 5.00 -2.97
CA MET A 1 -14.51 4.35 -2.65
C MET A 1 -14.74 3.43 -1.47
N GLY A 2 -14.27 2.19 -1.59
CA GLY A 2 -14.47 1.16 -0.56
C GLY A 2 -13.37 1.13 0.51
N PRO A 3 -13.35 0.08 1.34
CA PRO A 3 -12.35 -0.13 2.39
C PRO A 3 -10.92 -0.09 1.84
N ILE A 4 -10.02 0.50 2.62
CA ILE A 4 -8.60 0.59 2.25
C ILE A 4 -7.91 -0.75 2.53
N VAL A 5 -7.40 -1.40 1.50
CA VAL A 5 -6.86 -2.76 1.56
C VAL A 5 -5.36 -2.78 1.27
N LEU A 6 -4.59 -3.33 2.20
CA LEU A 6 -3.26 -3.86 1.91
C LEU A 6 -3.43 -5.28 1.36
N PHE A 7 -2.62 -5.65 0.38
CA PHE A 7 -2.55 -7.03 -0.09
C PHE A 7 -1.09 -7.40 -0.39
N ASP A 8 -0.82 -8.69 -0.43
CA ASP A 8 0.44 -9.24 -0.92
C ASP A 8 0.28 -9.82 -2.33
N LYS A 9 1.41 -10.22 -2.92
CA LYS A 9 1.41 -10.81 -4.25
C LYS A 9 0.66 -12.14 -4.32
N SER A 10 0.70 -12.94 -3.25
CA SER A 10 0.00 -14.24 -3.20
C SER A 10 -1.51 -14.10 -3.44
N PHE A 11 -2.13 -13.02 -2.95
CA PHE A 11 -3.53 -12.71 -3.23
C PHE A 11 -3.77 -12.24 -4.67
N VAL A 12 -2.89 -11.42 -5.25
CA VAL A 12 -3.09 -10.95 -6.64
C VAL A 12 -2.94 -12.11 -7.64
N GLU A 13 -2.01 -13.03 -7.38
CA GLU A 13 -1.73 -14.17 -8.25
C GLU A 13 -2.93 -15.12 -8.42
N MET A 14 -3.72 -15.32 -7.36
CA MET A 14 -4.87 -16.23 -7.36
C MET A 14 -6.10 -15.69 -8.11
N LEU A 15 -6.17 -14.38 -8.36
CA LEU A 15 -7.31 -13.80 -9.07
C LEU A 15 -7.25 -14.08 -10.57
N ASN A 16 -8.39 -14.17 -11.23
CA ASN A 16 -8.48 -13.97 -12.68
C ASN A 16 -8.66 -12.47 -12.99
N LEU A 17 -8.70 -12.09 -14.28
CA LEU A 17 -8.83 -10.68 -14.67
C LEU A 17 -10.20 -10.08 -14.30
N ASP A 18 -11.26 -10.88 -14.32
CA ASP A 18 -12.61 -10.43 -14.01
C ASP A 18 -12.75 -10.14 -12.51
N GLU A 19 -12.26 -11.06 -11.67
CA GLU A 19 -12.20 -10.91 -10.21
C GLU A 19 -11.32 -9.71 -9.81
N ALA A 20 -10.18 -9.52 -10.48
CA ALA A 20 -9.31 -8.38 -10.24
C ALA A 20 -9.98 -7.04 -10.61
N ALA A 21 -10.81 -7.00 -11.66
CA ALA A 21 -11.59 -5.83 -12.01
C ALA A 21 -12.65 -5.52 -10.95
N VAL A 22 -13.38 -6.53 -10.48
CA VAL A 22 -14.39 -6.39 -9.42
C VAL A 22 -13.75 -5.94 -8.10
N PHE A 23 -12.59 -6.48 -7.76
CA PHE A 23 -11.82 -6.06 -6.58
C PHE A 23 -11.42 -4.58 -6.65
N ASP A 24 -10.87 -4.14 -7.77
CA ASP A 24 -10.44 -2.74 -7.98
C ASP A 24 -11.63 -1.75 -7.98
N ALA A 25 -12.83 -2.20 -8.32
CA ALA A 25 -14.04 -1.37 -8.23
C ALA A 25 -14.56 -1.21 -6.79
N LEU A 26 -14.46 -2.26 -5.97
CA LEU A 26 -15.09 -2.32 -4.64
C LEU A 26 -14.15 -1.99 -3.48
N TYR A 27 -12.85 -1.88 -3.71
CA TYR A 27 -11.86 -1.62 -2.67
C TYR A 27 -10.90 -0.50 -3.07
N SER A 28 -10.29 0.16 -2.09
CA SER A 28 -9.22 1.13 -2.31
C SER A 28 -7.88 0.54 -1.91
N SER A 29 -7.00 0.32 -2.87
CA SER A 29 -5.79 -0.48 -2.66
C SER A 29 -4.59 0.33 -2.24
N VAL A 30 -3.85 -0.16 -1.25
CA VAL A 30 -2.52 0.32 -0.88
C VAL A 30 -1.49 -0.50 -1.63
N ILE A 31 -0.82 0.10 -2.61
CA ILE A 31 0.28 -0.57 -3.31
C ILE A 31 1.56 -0.27 -2.53
N CYS A 32 1.96 -1.19 -1.67
CA CYS A 32 3.18 -1.00 -0.90
C CYS A 32 4.44 -1.22 -1.78
N PRO A 33 5.54 -0.50 -1.50
CA PRO A 33 6.83 -0.69 -2.18
C PRO A 33 7.32 -2.13 -2.24
N ILE A 34 7.03 -2.92 -1.19
CA ILE A 34 7.43 -4.33 -1.11
C ILE A 34 6.81 -5.14 -2.26
N PHE A 35 5.54 -4.91 -2.59
CA PHE A 35 4.85 -5.58 -3.69
C PHE A 35 5.54 -5.36 -5.04
N TYR A 36 5.94 -4.12 -5.36
CA TYR A 36 6.68 -3.85 -6.60
C TYR A 36 7.98 -4.64 -6.68
N THR A 37 8.72 -4.68 -5.57
CA THR A 37 9.98 -5.43 -5.52
C THR A 37 9.77 -6.93 -5.65
N GLU A 38 8.69 -7.47 -5.06
CA GLU A 38 8.35 -8.88 -5.10
C GLU A 38 7.90 -9.32 -6.51
N VAL A 39 7.19 -8.44 -7.21
CA VAL A 39 6.80 -8.65 -8.61
C VAL A 39 8.03 -8.60 -9.51
N LEU A 40 8.86 -7.55 -9.40
CA LEU A 40 10.10 -7.43 -10.18
C LEU A 40 11.08 -8.58 -9.95
N ALA A 41 11.15 -9.09 -8.72
CA ALA A 41 12.01 -10.21 -8.38
C ALA A 41 11.66 -11.49 -9.16
N ASP A 42 10.46 -11.62 -9.73
CA ASP A 42 10.17 -12.77 -10.59
C ASP A 42 10.89 -12.73 -11.94
N LEU A 43 11.29 -11.56 -12.43
CA LEU A 43 12.09 -11.44 -13.68
C LEU A 43 13.43 -12.18 -13.58
N SER A 44 13.94 -12.42 -12.38
CA SER A 44 15.20 -13.12 -12.14
C SER A 44 15.01 -14.54 -11.60
N LYS A 45 13.79 -15.07 -11.56
CA LYS A 45 13.54 -16.49 -11.24
C LYS A 45 13.53 -17.32 -12.52
N GLU A 46 14.00 -18.56 -12.43
CA GLU A 46 13.67 -19.56 -13.43
C GLU A 46 12.16 -19.84 -13.35
N PRO A 47 11.41 -19.57 -14.44
CA PRO A 47 9.98 -19.74 -14.43
C PRO A 47 9.60 -21.24 -14.45
N PRO A 48 8.49 -21.63 -13.81
CA PRO A 48 8.02 -23.00 -13.89
C PRO A 48 7.48 -23.32 -15.29
N GLY A 49 7.94 -24.43 -15.87
CA GLY A 49 7.48 -24.93 -17.16
C GLY A 49 7.92 -24.06 -18.34
N GLU A 50 7.02 -23.86 -19.31
CA GLU A 50 7.32 -23.15 -20.57
C GLU A 50 7.04 -21.63 -20.52
N ARG A 51 6.57 -21.10 -19.39
CA ARG A 51 6.27 -19.65 -19.28
C ARG A 51 7.57 -18.86 -19.17
N THR A 52 7.61 -17.65 -19.72
CA THR A 52 8.72 -16.72 -19.46
C THR A 52 8.50 -15.95 -18.16
N ALA A 53 9.58 -15.51 -17.52
CA ALA A 53 9.52 -14.67 -16.33
C ALA A 53 8.77 -13.35 -16.60
N GLU A 54 8.98 -12.76 -17.78
CA GLU A 54 8.25 -11.59 -18.27
C GLU A 54 6.74 -11.84 -18.32
N ARG A 55 6.30 -13.02 -18.75
CA ARG A 55 4.87 -13.35 -18.81
C ARG A 55 4.27 -13.48 -17.42
N ILE A 56 4.99 -14.05 -16.46
CA ILE A 56 4.53 -14.14 -15.06
C ILE A 56 4.32 -12.73 -14.50
N VAL A 57 5.31 -11.86 -14.69
CA VAL A 57 5.27 -10.48 -14.19
C VAL A 57 4.16 -9.68 -14.88
N ALA A 58 4.00 -9.82 -16.20
CA ALA A 58 2.93 -9.17 -16.95
C ALA A 58 1.55 -9.64 -16.50
N ASP A 59 1.37 -10.93 -16.19
CA ASP A 59 0.09 -11.46 -15.73
C ASP A 59 -0.26 -10.97 -14.32
N VAL A 60 0.72 -10.81 -13.42
CA VAL A 60 0.49 -10.17 -12.11
C VAL A 60 0.17 -8.68 -12.30
N ALA A 61 0.93 -7.97 -13.14
CA ALA A 61 0.70 -6.55 -13.43
C ALA A 61 -0.72 -6.28 -13.97
N LYS A 62 -1.25 -7.18 -14.82
CA LYS A 62 -2.64 -7.10 -15.34
C LYS A 62 -3.71 -7.35 -14.27
N LYS A 63 -3.36 -7.97 -13.15
CA LYS A 63 -4.23 -8.24 -11.99
C LYS A 63 -4.06 -7.23 -10.84
N THR A 64 -3.04 -6.37 -10.90
CA THR A 64 -2.85 -5.27 -9.94
C THR A 64 -3.94 -4.19 -10.06
N PRO A 65 -4.50 -3.67 -8.96
CA PRO A 65 -5.46 -2.57 -8.95
C PRO A 65 -4.94 -1.25 -9.54
N ILE A 66 -5.79 -0.52 -10.28
CA ILE A 66 -5.43 0.70 -11.03
C ILE A 66 -6.41 1.85 -10.70
N MET A 67 -7.72 1.59 -10.68
CA MET A 67 -8.75 2.64 -10.54
C MET A 67 -8.71 3.30 -9.16
N HIS A 68 -8.62 2.48 -8.12
CA HIS A 68 -8.68 2.93 -6.73
C HIS A 68 -7.41 2.57 -5.96
N SER A 69 -6.27 2.58 -6.64
CA SER A 69 -4.98 2.26 -6.02
C SER A 69 -4.15 3.50 -5.67
N THR A 70 -3.42 3.39 -4.57
CA THR A 70 -2.53 4.43 -4.05
C THR A 70 -1.18 3.81 -3.68
N PRO A 71 -0.10 4.15 -4.40
CA PRO A 71 1.24 3.80 -3.99
C PRO A 71 1.59 4.42 -2.64
N ASN A 72 2.17 3.65 -1.74
CA ASN A 72 2.63 4.12 -0.44
C ASN A 72 4.12 4.46 -0.48
N MET A 73 4.56 5.40 0.35
CA MET A 73 5.98 5.72 0.49
C MET A 73 6.80 4.53 1.03
N THR A 74 8.10 4.49 0.75
CA THR A 74 8.99 3.48 1.35
C THR A 74 9.04 3.66 2.87
N HIS A 75 9.08 2.54 3.61
CA HIS A 75 9.10 2.58 5.08
C HIS A 75 10.29 3.41 5.59
N SER A 76 11.44 3.31 4.92
CA SER A 76 12.64 4.10 5.23
C SER A 76 12.42 5.60 5.04
N SER A 77 11.73 6.01 3.97
CA SER A 77 11.41 7.43 3.74
C SER A 77 10.43 7.97 4.76
N ILE A 78 9.44 7.16 5.15
CA ILE A 78 8.47 7.51 6.20
C ILE A 78 9.19 7.63 7.56
N CYS A 79 10.05 6.67 7.93
CA CYS A 79 10.84 6.72 9.16
C CYS A 79 11.77 7.94 9.19
N LEU A 80 12.48 8.24 8.10
CA LEU A 80 13.36 9.42 8.02
C LEU A 80 12.58 10.73 8.18
N THR A 81 11.40 10.80 7.57
CA THR A 81 10.46 11.92 7.69
C THR A 81 10.00 12.11 9.14
N GLU A 82 9.63 11.01 9.80
CA GLU A 82 9.22 11.00 11.21
C GLU A 82 10.34 11.42 12.16
N LEU A 83 11.51 10.82 12.01
CA LEU A 83 12.69 11.10 12.83
C LEU A 83 13.20 12.54 12.65
N ALA A 84 13.05 13.10 11.44
CA ALA A 84 13.33 14.51 11.16
C ALA A 84 12.32 15.47 11.83
N GLY A 85 11.22 14.94 12.36
CA GLY A 85 10.25 15.68 13.17
C GLY A 85 8.92 15.96 12.49
N ARG A 86 8.60 15.27 11.40
CA ARG A 86 7.29 15.34 10.77
C ARG A 86 6.43 14.15 11.24
N PRO A 87 5.41 14.37 12.08
CA PRO A 87 4.63 13.26 12.63
C PRO A 87 3.95 12.45 11.52
N ILE A 88 3.85 11.13 11.72
CA ILE A 88 3.19 10.23 10.78
C ILE A 88 1.88 9.76 11.39
N GLU A 89 0.78 10.07 10.73
CA GLU A 89 -0.55 9.69 11.19
C GLU A 89 -0.92 8.28 10.70
N MET A 90 -1.05 7.35 11.64
CA MET A 90 -1.37 5.94 11.38
C MET A 90 -2.89 5.68 11.26
N ARG A 91 -3.58 6.52 10.47
CA ARG A 91 -5.06 6.57 10.38
C ARG A 91 -5.68 5.63 9.33
N ARG A 92 -4.99 4.54 8.95
CA ARG A 92 -5.42 3.61 7.89
C ARG A 92 -5.52 4.23 6.50
N VAL A 93 -4.72 5.27 6.24
CA VAL A 93 -4.62 5.95 4.95
C VAL A 93 -3.17 5.88 4.46
N PRO A 94 -2.91 5.58 3.18
CA PRO A 94 -1.56 5.57 2.62
C PRO A 94 -0.84 6.92 2.75
N VAL A 95 0.46 6.88 3.00
CA VAL A 95 1.32 8.06 2.94
C VAL A 95 1.75 8.24 1.50
N ARG A 96 1.34 9.35 0.87
CA ARG A 96 1.64 9.63 -0.54
C ARG A 96 2.83 10.58 -0.68
N ALA A 97 3.79 10.23 -1.53
CA ALA A 97 4.85 11.12 -1.98
C ALA A 97 4.45 11.89 -3.25
N GLY A 98 5.23 12.92 -3.59
CA GLY A 98 5.21 13.54 -4.92
C GLY A 98 4.07 14.54 -5.18
N GLY A 99 3.35 14.97 -4.15
CA GLY A 99 2.34 16.02 -4.28
C GLY A 99 3.01 17.38 -4.51
N ARG A 100 2.62 18.06 -5.59
CA ARG A 100 3.05 19.43 -5.88
C ARG A 100 1.94 20.39 -5.46
N ALA A 101 2.24 21.25 -4.51
CA ALA A 101 1.35 22.33 -4.14
C ALA A 101 1.30 23.35 -5.29
N VAL A 102 0.10 23.85 -5.57
CA VAL A 102 -0.17 24.89 -6.57
C VAL A 102 -1.12 25.90 -5.97
N ARG A 103 -0.92 27.18 -6.27
CA ARG A 103 -1.88 28.23 -5.95
C ARG A 103 -2.73 28.54 -7.19
N LYS A 104 -4.05 28.50 -7.03
CA LYS A 104 -5.00 28.89 -8.07
C LYS A 104 -5.04 30.42 -8.21
N ALA A 105 -5.64 30.92 -9.30
CA ALA A 105 -5.76 32.36 -9.53
C ALA A 105 -6.57 33.08 -8.43
N ASN A 106 -7.47 32.36 -7.75
CA ASN A 106 -8.26 32.87 -6.62
C ASN A 106 -7.52 32.83 -5.26
N GLY A 107 -6.26 32.40 -5.22
CA GLY A 107 -5.44 32.32 -4.00
C GLY A 107 -5.53 31.00 -3.23
N GLU A 108 -6.47 30.11 -3.58
CA GLU A 108 -6.60 28.78 -2.96
C GLU A 108 -5.40 27.89 -3.27
N VAL A 109 -4.95 27.14 -2.26
CA VAL A 109 -3.93 26.11 -2.44
C VAL A 109 -4.60 24.78 -2.78
N GLY A 110 -4.07 24.11 -3.80
CA GLY A 110 -4.40 22.73 -4.15
C GLY A 110 -3.13 21.89 -4.26
N ILE A 111 -3.30 20.56 -4.27
CA ILE A 111 -2.20 19.62 -4.46
C ILE A 111 -2.45 18.76 -5.69
N ILE A 112 -1.47 18.70 -6.59
CA ILE A 112 -1.51 17.84 -7.76
C ILE A 112 -0.55 16.68 -7.55
N TYR A 113 -1.07 15.47 -7.75
CA TYR A 113 -0.26 14.27 -7.81
C TYR A 113 -0.22 13.80 -9.25
N ASP A 114 0.97 13.94 -9.84
CA ASP A 114 1.29 13.31 -11.11
C ASP A 114 1.29 11.79 -10.96
N GLU A 115 1.14 11.07 -12.06
CA GLU A 115 1.20 9.61 -12.05
C GLU A 115 2.55 9.12 -11.49
N ALA A 116 2.48 8.28 -10.46
CA ALA A 116 3.65 7.78 -9.74
C ALA A 116 4.57 6.95 -10.66
N PRO A 117 5.91 7.02 -10.49
CA PRO A 117 6.86 6.24 -11.28
C PRO A 117 6.55 4.74 -11.32
N GLU A 118 6.05 4.20 -10.21
CA GLU A 118 5.72 2.80 -10.08
C GLU A 118 4.40 2.43 -10.78
N ALA A 119 3.44 3.36 -10.87
CA ALA A 119 2.23 3.18 -11.70
C ALA A 119 2.60 3.15 -13.19
N LYS A 120 3.48 4.06 -13.63
CA LYS A 120 4.06 4.04 -15.00
C LYS A 120 4.79 2.74 -15.29
N ALA A 121 5.46 2.15 -14.29
CA ALA A 121 6.12 0.86 -14.44
C ALA A 121 5.11 -0.28 -14.63
N PHE A 122 4.03 -0.30 -13.83
CA PHE A 122 2.98 -1.30 -14.02
C PHE A 122 2.29 -1.22 -15.38
N ASP A 123 1.99 -0.02 -15.90
CA ASP A 123 1.40 0.11 -17.24
C ASP A 123 2.32 -0.51 -18.31
N ARG A 124 3.64 -0.28 -18.23
CA ARG A 124 4.61 -0.92 -19.13
C ARG A 124 4.63 -2.45 -18.95
N TRP A 125 4.66 -2.93 -17.72
CA TRP A 125 4.71 -4.38 -17.44
C TRP A 125 3.45 -5.10 -17.92
N GLN A 126 2.28 -4.46 -17.84
CA GLN A 126 1.03 -5.01 -18.42
C GLN A 126 1.13 -5.25 -19.92
N ARG A 127 1.92 -4.44 -20.63
CA ARG A 127 2.22 -4.55 -22.06
C ARG A 127 3.42 -5.46 -22.35
N GLY A 128 3.99 -6.11 -21.33
CA GLY A 128 5.18 -6.94 -21.46
C GLY A 128 6.46 -6.15 -21.74
N GLN A 129 6.46 -4.84 -21.49
CA GLN A 129 7.60 -3.96 -21.73
C GLN A 129 8.41 -3.78 -20.45
N PHE A 130 9.66 -4.24 -20.47
CA PHE A 130 10.57 -4.19 -19.32
C PHE A 130 11.84 -3.43 -19.69
N ARG A 131 12.33 -2.59 -18.78
CA ARG A 131 13.60 -1.86 -18.98
C ARG A 131 14.77 -2.64 -18.38
N GLU A 132 15.96 -2.50 -18.95
CA GLU A 132 17.18 -3.13 -18.39
C GLU A 132 17.46 -2.67 -16.95
N ILE A 133 17.24 -1.39 -16.64
CA ILE A 133 17.40 -0.85 -15.29
C ILE A 133 16.49 -1.53 -14.26
N GLU A 134 15.33 -2.06 -14.68
CA GLU A 134 14.40 -2.76 -13.79
C GLU A 134 14.91 -4.18 -13.46
N ARG A 135 15.61 -4.83 -14.41
CA ARG A 135 16.31 -6.10 -14.18
C ARG A 135 17.49 -5.93 -13.23
N ASP A 136 18.29 -4.88 -13.44
CA ASP A 136 19.41 -4.54 -12.58
C ASP A 136 18.95 -4.19 -11.16
N PHE A 137 17.83 -3.44 -11.04
CA PHE A 137 17.23 -3.12 -9.75
C PHE A 137 16.73 -4.37 -9.03
N ALA A 138 16.03 -5.28 -9.72
CA ALA A 138 15.57 -6.54 -9.15
C ALA A 138 16.73 -7.42 -8.65
N SER A 139 17.81 -7.49 -9.42
CA SER A 139 19.03 -8.25 -9.09
C SER A 139 19.77 -7.65 -7.88
N ARG A 140 19.97 -6.32 -7.87
CA ARG A 140 20.63 -5.60 -6.76
C ARG A 140 19.81 -5.66 -5.47
N TRP A 141 18.48 -5.54 -5.56
CA TRP A 141 17.60 -5.64 -4.40
C TRP A 141 17.66 -7.03 -3.76
N ARG A 142 17.61 -8.11 -4.56
CA ARG A 142 17.84 -9.48 -4.05
C ARG A 142 19.18 -9.59 -3.35
N THR A 143 20.23 -9.07 -3.98
CA THR A 143 21.59 -9.06 -3.41
C THR A 143 21.64 -8.27 -2.11
N GLN A 144 20.91 -7.17 -1.96
CA GLN A 144 20.89 -6.35 -0.75
C GLN A 144 20.10 -6.98 0.41
N LEU A 145 18.96 -7.61 0.10
CA LEU A 145 18.20 -8.38 1.10
C LEU A 145 18.94 -9.64 1.56
N ALA A 146 19.67 -10.31 0.65
CA ALA A 146 20.50 -11.47 0.96
C ALA A 146 21.83 -11.10 1.63
N SER A 147 22.40 -9.93 1.33
CA SER A 147 23.67 -9.43 1.90
C SER A 147 23.50 -8.61 3.17
N THR A 148 22.27 -8.37 3.64
CA THR A 148 22.09 -7.85 4.99
C THR A 148 22.58 -8.92 5.95
N ASP A 149 23.76 -8.70 6.54
CA ASP A 149 24.42 -9.64 7.44
C ASP A 149 23.51 -10.00 8.62
N HIS A 150 22.74 -11.07 8.42
CA HIS A 150 21.81 -11.59 9.39
C HIS A 150 22.53 -11.97 10.68
N ALA A 151 23.82 -12.32 10.64
CA ALA A 151 24.60 -12.64 11.82
C ALA A 151 24.99 -11.38 12.60
N ALA A 152 25.42 -10.30 11.94
CA ALA A 152 25.69 -9.02 12.60
C ALA A 152 24.42 -8.37 13.16
N MET A 153 23.31 -8.43 12.43
CA MET A 153 22.01 -7.93 12.89
C MET A 153 21.42 -8.81 13.99
N ALA A 154 21.54 -10.14 13.90
CA ALA A 154 21.18 -11.05 14.99
C ALA A 154 22.08 -10.90 16.21
N LYS A 155 23.35 -10.52 16.04
CA LYS A 155 24.27 -10.21 17.15
C LYS A 155 23.93 -8.88 17.81
N LEU A 156 23.67 -7.83 17.04
CA LEU A 156 23.20 -6.54 17.54
C LEU A 156 21.86 -6.72 18.26
N ALA A 157 20.95 -7.49 17.67
CA ALA A 157 19.71 -7.93 18.30
C ALA A 157 20.01 -8.69 19.61
N LYS A 158 20.78 -9.78 19.63
CA LYS A 158 21.08 -10.51 20.87
C LYS A 158 21.74 -9.66 21.96
N GLN A 159 22.62 -8.72 21.59
CA GLN A 159 23.31 -7.82 22.51
C GLN A 159 22.41 -6.69 23.05
N VAL A 160 21.57 -6.09 22.20
CA VAL A 160 20.69 -4.97 22.56
C VAL A 160 19.40 -5.46 23.22
N LEU A 161 18.90 -6.61 22.80
CA LEU A 161 17.58 -7.12 23.16
C LEU A 161 17.57 -7.93 24.45
N ALA A 162 18.75 -8.32 24.97
CA ALA A 162 18.88 -9.15 26.18
C ALA A 162 17.85 -10.30 26.25
N ILE A 163 17.51 -10.91 25.09
CA ILE A 163 16.49 -11.94 24.99
C ILE A 163 17.01 -13.19 25.70
N ARG A 164 16.67 -13.31 26.98
CA ARG A 164 16.98 -14.49 27.81
C ARG A 164 15.87 -15.52 27.71
N THR A 165 14.65 -15.06 27.41
CA THR A 165 13.43 -15.85 27.30
C THR A 165 13.26 -16.41 25.89
N THR A 166 12.90 -17.70 25.81
CA THR A 166 12.67 -18.39 24.53
C THR A 166 11.16 -18.39 24.24
N PRO A 167 10.70 -17.76 23.14
CA PRO A 167 9.28 -17.80 22.78
C PRO A 167 8.86 -19.21 22.34
N ARG A 168 7.67 -19.63 22.79
CA ARG A 168 7.03 -20.90 22.39
C ARG A 168 6.24 -20.77 21.09
N ASP A 169 5.70 -19.58 20.84
CA ASP A 169 4.90 -19.26 19.67
C ASP A 169 5.13 -17.82 19.20
N LEU A 170 4.44 -17.42 18.13
CA LEU A 170 4.57 -16.07 17.56
C LEU A 170 3.98 -14.99 18.49
N ALA A 171 2.99 -15.30 19.32
CA ALA A 171 2.41 -14.32 20.23
C ALA A 171 3.43 -13.96 21.32
N GLU A 172 4.14 -14.95 21.87
CA GLU A 172 5.25 -14.73 22.79
C GLU A 172 6.43 -14.03 22.12
N ALA A 173 6.75 -14.36 20.87
CA ALA A 173 7.77 -13.63 20.11
C ALA A 173 7.43 -12.14 20.00
N LEU A 174 6.15 -11.81 19.76
CA LEU A 174 5.69 -10.43 19.73
C LEU A 174 5.75 -9.76 21.11
N ALA A 175 5.41 -10.49 22.19
CA ALA A 175 5.51 -9.96 23.55
C ALA A 175 6.96 -9.57 23.89
N ILE A 176 7.92 -10.45 23.60
CA ILE A 176 9.36 -10.18 23.76
C ILE A 176 9.78 -8.97 22.90
N ALA A 177 9.31 -8.89 21.66
CA ALA A 177 9.61 -7.76 20.78
C ALA A 177 9.04 -6.43 21.30
N LYS A 178 7.88 -6.44 21.95
CA LYS A 178 7.29 -5.26 22.59
C LYS A 178 8.15 -4.78 23.76
N GLU A 179 8.61 -5.69 24.62
CA GLU A 179 9.49 -5.37 25.76
C GLU A 179 10.79 -4.70 25.30
N VAL A 180 11.39 -5.24 24.25
CA VAL A 180 12.55 -4.66 23.59
C VAL A 180 12.29 -3.22 23.16
N VAL A 181 11.22 -2.99 22.40
CA VAL A 181 11.00 -1.70 21.74
C VAL A 181 10.61 -0.65 22.78
N HIS A 182 10.03 -1.08 23.91
CA HIS A 182 9.80 -0.24 25.06
C HIS A 182 11.11 0.31 25.65
N GLY A 183 12.20 -0.47 25.60
CA GLY A 183 13.56 0.01 25.78
C GLY A 183 13.87 0.59 27.15
N GLU A 184 13.36 -0.02 28.23
CA GLU A 184 13.63 0.45 29.61
C GLU A 184 15.14 0.53 29.87
N GLY A 185 15.64 1.75 30.11
CA GLY A 185 17.07 2.01 30.37
C GLY A 185 18.00 2.03 29.15
N GLN A 186 17.54 1.66 27.95
CA GLN A 186 18.38 1.51 26.73
C GLN A 186 17.90 2.37 25.54
N ARG A 187 17.36 3.57 25.82
CA ARG A 187 16.70 4.42 24.80
C ARG A 187 17.60 4.79 23.62
N PHE A 188 18.86 5.16 23.89
CA PHE A 188 19.82 5.47 22.82
C PHE A 188 20.11 4.26 21.94
N MET A 189 20.31 3.09 22.55
CA MET A 189 20.54 1.85 21.81
C MET A 189 19.30 1.46 21.00
N THR A 190 18.10 1.64 21.54
CA THR A 190 16.84 1.39 20.81
C THR A 190 16.76 2.27 19.55
N LEU A 191 17.04 3.57 19.67
CA LEU A 191 17.07 4.49 18.53
C LEU A 191 18.14 4.11 17.50
N LYS A 192 19.36 3.77 17.95
CA LYS A 192 20.46 3.36 17.06
C LYS A 192 20.15 2.04 16.35
N THR A 193 19.52 1.10 17.04
CA THR A 193 19.10 -0.19 16.48
C THR A 193 17.98 -0.01 15.44
N ALA A 194 16.99 0.85 15.71
CA ALA A 194 15.99 1.22 14.71
C ALA A 194 16.64 1.74 13.43
N TYR A 195 17.63 2.63 13.58
CA TYR A 195 18.35 3.21 12.46
C TYR A 195 19.09 2.16 11.62
N ALA A 196 19.76 1.22 12.27
CA ALA A 196 20.49 0.16 11.61
C ALA A 196 19.58 -0.89 10.94
N LEU A 197 18.60 -1.44 11.68
CA LEU A 197 17.76 -2.53 11.20
C LEU A 197 16.85 -2.11 10.04
N LEU A 198 16.31 -0.88 10.11
CA LEU A 198 15.41 -0.34 9.09
C LEU A 198 16.13 0.18 7.84
N GLY A 199 17.47 0.04 7.79
CA GLY A 199 18.28 0.38 6.62
C GLY A 199 18.36 1.87 6.33
N MET A 200 18.34 2.72 7.37
CA MET A 200 18.41 4.17 7.18
C MET A 200 19.86 4.63 6.92
N PRO A 201 20.10 5.66 6.07
CA PRO A 201 21.47 6.08 5.69
C PRO A 201 22.27 6.61 6.89
N PRO A 202 23.39 5.99 7.30
CA PRO A 202 24.13 6.38 8.52
C PRO A 202 24.50 7.87 8.61
N ALA A 203 24.72 8.52 7.46
CA ALA A 203 25.06 9.93 7.35
C ALA A 203 24.02 10.89 7.97
N HIS A 204 22.73 10.52 8.05
CA HIS A 204 21.71 11.39 8.63
C HIS A 204 21.51 11.17 10.14
N PHE A 205 22.09 10.12 10.73
CA PHE A 205 21.90 9.80 12.15
C PHE A 205 22.32 10.93 13.12
N PRO A 206 23.42 11.67 12.92
CA PRO A 206 23.81 12.75 13.83
C PRO A 206 22.72 13.81 14.02
N LYS A 207 22.02 14.21 12.94
CA LYS A 207 20.92 15.20 13.01
C LYS A 207 19.71 14.65 13.77
N VAL A 208 19.39 13.38 13.57
CA VAL A 208 18.30 12.70 14.31
C VAL A 208 18.65 12.62 15.80
N GLN A 209 19.88 12.23 16.12
CA GLN A 209 20.37 12.12 17.49
C GLN A 209 20.35 13.47 18.20
N GLU A 210 20.83 14.54 17.55
CA GLU A 210 20.81 15.90 18.11
C GLU A 210 19.37 16.34 18.46
N ARG A 211 18.41 16.15 17.54
CA ARG A 211 16.99 16.44 17.79
C ARG A 211 16.46 15.62 18.97
N TRP A 212 16.74 14.33 19.00
CA TRP A 212 16.30 13.43 20.07
C TRP A 212 16.85 13.86 21.45
N VAL A 213 18.14 14.25 21.51
CA VAL A 213 18.76 14.77 22.74
C VAL A 213 18.10 16.08 23.17
N ARG A 214 17.87 17.01 22.24
CA ARG A 214 17.21 18.30 22.52
C ARG A 214 15.80 18.14 23.08
N LEU A 215 15.08 17.09 22.69
CA LEU A 215 13.74 16.77 23.20
C LEU A 215 13.75 16.01 24.54
N GLY A 216 14.90 15.91 25.21
CA GLY A 216 14.99 15.26 26.52
C GLY A 216 15.09 13.74 26.44
N ARG A 217 15.55 13.19 25.30
CA ARG A 217 15.77 11.74 25.11
C ARG A 217 14.49 10.91 25.35
N PRO A 218 13.37 11.22 24.67
CA PRO A 218 12.12 10.49 24.79
C PRO A 218 12.27 9.01 24.39
N ARG A 219 11.31 8.15 24.75
CA ARG A 219 11.29 6.77 24.22
C ARG A 219 11.03 6.81 22.73
N LEU A 220 11.47 5.78 21.99
CA LEU A 220 11.28 5.75 20.54
C LEU A 220 9.79 5.82 20.16
N MET A 221 8.93 5.14 20.92
CA MET A 221 7.47 5.17 20.70
C MET A 221 6.83 6.54 20.88
N ASP A 222 7.40 7.41 21.73
CA ASP A 222 6.90 8.77 21.94
C ASP A 222 7.52 9.75 20.92
N PHE A 223 8.75 9.45 20.49
CA PHE A 223 9.54 10.29 19.59
C PHE A 223 9.15 10.11 18.12
N ALA A 224 8.90 8.86 17.72
CA ALA A 224 8.69 8.40 16.35
C ALA A 224 7.86 7.08 16.37
N PRO A 225 6.53 7.17 16.62
CA PRO A 225 5.65 6.01 16.76
C PRO A 225 5.67 5.02 15.58
N TYR A 226 5.69 5.52 14.34
CA TYR A 226 5.73 4.66 13.15
C TYR A 226 7.09 3.95 13.01
N THR A 227 8.18 4.62 13.33
CA THR A 227 9.53 4.04 13.37
C THR A 227 9.61 2.95 14.45
N ALA A 228 8.96 3.16 15.61
CA ALA A 228 8.82 2.14 16.63
C ALA A 228 8.01 0.94 16.15
N HIS A 229 6.93 1.15 15.40
CA HIS A 229 6.15 0.08 14.75
C HIS A 229 7.01 -0.74 13.77
N CYS A 230 7.79 -0.08 12.91
CA CYS A 230 8.69 -0.77 11.99
C CYS A 230 9.75 -1.57 12.74
N LEU A 231 10.37 -0.99 13.78
CA LEU A 231 11.34 -1.71 14.61
C LEU A 231 10.70 -2.94 15.29
N LEU A 232 9.47 -2.81 15.78
CA LEU A 232 8.76 -3.92 16.43
C LEU A 232 8.61 -5.12 15.49
N VAL A 233 8.23 -4.87 14.22
CA VAL A 233 8.11 -5.89 13.20
C VAL A 233 9.46 -6.59 12.91
N ASP A 234 10.55 -5.83 12.76
CA ASP A 234 11.89 -6.39 12.52
C ASP A 234 12.41 -7.20 13.72
N VAL A 235 12.22 -6.70 14.95
CA VAL A 235 12.60 -7.41 16.18
C VAL A 235 11.80 -8.71 16.32
N PHE A 236 10.48 -8.65 16.10
CA PHE A 236 9.61 -9.83 16.11
C PHE A 236 10.12 -10.90 15.13
N PHE A 237 10.46 -10.50 13.90
CA PHE A 237 11.01 -11.42 12.91
C PHE A 237 12.29 -12.10 13.41
N HIS A 238 13.25 -11.32 13.93
CA HIS A 238 14.51 -11.86 14.43
C HIS A 238 14.31 -12.81 15.63
N VAL A 239 13.40 -12.48 16.55
CA VAL A 239 13.02 -13.34 17.68
C VAL A 239 12.42 -14.66 17.20
N ALA A 240 11.49 -14.59 16.24
CA ALA A 240 10.82 -15.77 15.69
C ALA A 240 11.77 -16.67 14.86
N VAL A 241 12.74 -16.07 14.15
CA VAL A 241 13.75 -16.79 13.37
C VAL A 241 14.75 -17.53 14.25
N ASP A 242 15.24 -16.92 15.34
CA ASP A 242 16.20 -17.56 16.27
C ASP A 242 15.69 -18.91 16.80
N LYS A 243 14.37 -19.04 16.95
CA LYS A 243 13.72 -20.27 17.43
C LYS A 243 13.07 -21.12 16.35
N ARG A 244 13.33 -20.81 15.07
CA ARG A 244 12.76 -21.52 13.92
C ARG A 244 11.23 -21.56 13.91
N LEU A 245 10.57 -20.62 14.61
CA LEU A 245 9.11 -20.39 14.48
C LEU A 245 8.78 -19.84 13.08
N ILE A 246 9.76 -19.17 12.49
CA ILE A 246 9.89 -18.82 11.08
C ILE A 246 11.18 -19.47 10.58
N ALA A 247 11.14 -20.11 9.41
CA ALA A 247 12.30 -20.78 8.83
C ALA A 247 13.42 -19.76 8.52
N PRO A 248 14.65 -19.92 9.07
CA PRO A 248 15.76 -18.99 8.83
C PRO A 248 16.29 -19.03 7.39
N GLU A 249 16.05 -20.12 6.66
CA GLU A 249 16.68 -20.40 5.37
C GLU A 249 15.97 -19.75 4.18
N ARG A 250 14.87 -19.03 4.40
CA ARG A 250 14.08 -18.38 3.34
C ARG A 250 14.21 -16.85 3.43
N PRO A 251 15.07 -16.23 2.59
CA PRO A 251 15.16 -14.78 2.48
C PRO A 251 13.81 -14.10 2.16
N SER A 252 12.88 -14.81 1.51
CA SER A 252 11.53 -14.32 1.23
C SER A 252 10.74 -14.00 2.50
N ASN A 253 10.94 -14.73 3.60
CA ASN A 253 10.17 -14.51 4.83
C ASN A 253 10.34 -13.10 5.40
N ARG A 254 11.50 -12.46 5.18
CA ARG A 254 11.71 -11.06 5.59
C ARG A 254 10.90 -10.10 4.71
N ILE A 255 10.83 -10.38 3.41
CA ILE A 255 10.02 -9.61 2.45
C ILE A 255 8.55 -9.73 2.84
N ASP A 256 8.08 -10.93 3.15
CA ASP A 256 6.71 -11.19 3.59
C ASP A 256 6.41 -10.37 4.86
N ILE A 257 7.23 -10.51 5.91
CA ILE A 257 7.02 -9.74 7.16
C ILE A 257 7.11 -8.22 6.96
N ALA A 258 7.86 -7.72 5.98
CA ALA A 258 7.94 -6.28 5.69
C ALA A 258 6.60 -5.68 5.20
N TYR A 259 5.64 -6.48 4.71
CA TYR A 259 4.28 -5.98 4.47
C TYR A 259 3.65 -5.43 5.76
N LEU A 260 4.01 -5.97 6.92
CA LEU A 260 3.45 -5.54 8.22
C LEU A 260 3.84 -4.10 8.59
N TYR A 261 4.89 -3.52 7.99
CA TYR A 261 5.19 -2.10 8.12
C TYR A 261 4.04 -1.20 7.65
N TYR A 262 3.21 -1.70 6.73
CA TYR A 262 2.18 -0.93 6.06
C TYR A 262 0.78 -1.13 6.64
N LEU A 263 0.61 -2.04 7.61
CA LEU A 263 -0.65 -2.19 8.35
C LEU A 263 -1.20 -0.88 8.91
N PRO A 264 -0.40 0.06 9.45
CA PRO A 264 -0.91 1.33 9.94
C PRO A 264 -1.71 2.16 8.93
N PHE A 265 -1.54 1.88 7.63
CA PHE A 265 -2.09 2.62 6.50
C PHE A 265 -3.20 1.89 5.74
N ALA A 266 -3.73 0.79 6.29
CA ALA A 266 -4.83 0.04 5.71
C ALA A 266 -5.90 -0.32 6.73
N MET A 267 -7.14 -0.50 6.28
CA MET A 267 -8.26 -0.97 7.10
C MET A 267 -8.29 -2.49 7.17
N MET A 268 -7.83 -3.15 6.12
CA MET A 268 -7.74 -4.60 6.08
C MET A 268 -6.48 -5.06 5.37
N PHE A 269 -6.02 -6.26 5.73
CA PHE A 269 -4.94 -6.95 5.04
C PHE A 269 -5.44 -8.26 4.45
N VAL A 270 -5.26 -8.44 3.14
CA VAL A 270 -5.61 -9.67 2.42
C VAL A 270 -4.34 -10.40 2.01
N SER A 271 -4.28 -11.68 2.31
CA SER A 271 -3.17 -12.52 1.88
C SER A 271 -3.58 -13.99 1.80
N ASN A 272 -2.97 -14.73 0.89
CA ASN A 272 -3.05 -16.19 0.81
C ASN A 272 -1.78 -16.88 1.36
N ASP A 273 -0.84 -16.11 1.91
CA ASP A 273 0.40 -16.62 2.47
C ASP A 273 0.22 -17.17 3.90
N LYS A 274 0.90 -18.28 4.19
CA LYS A 274 0.80 -18.99 5.46
C LYS A 274 1.48 -18.24 6.61
N LEU A 275 2.56 -17.52 6.33
CA LEU A 275 3.23 -16.70 7.33
C LEU A 275 2.36 -15.48 7.67
N HIS A 276 1.79 -14.80 6.67
CA HIS A 276 0.83 -13.71 6.91
C HIS A 276 -0.37 -14.16 7.74
N ARG A 277 -0.99 -15.30 7.41
CA ARG A 277 -2.13 -15.86 8.18
C ARG A 277 -1.80 -16.08 9.66
N ARG A 278 -0.55 -16.34 10.01
CA ARG A 278 -0.08 -16.57 11.39
C ARG A 278 0.41 -15.29 12.07
N ALA A 279 1.08 -14.41 11.34
CA ALA A 279 1.77 -13.24 11.91
C ALA A 279 0.91 -11.97 11.88
N ALA A 280 0.23 -11.68 10.76
CA ALA A 280 -0.49 -10.42 10.59
C ALA A 280 -1.56 -10.16 11.67
N PRO A 281 -2.39 -11.15 12.08
CA PRO A 281 -3.40 -10.93 13.12
C PRO A 281 -2.83 -10.42 14.46
N LEU A 282 -1.56 -10.73 14.77
CA LEU A 282 -0.90 -10.28 15.99
C LEU A 282 -0.57 -8.78 15.99
N PHE A 283 -0.50 -8.16 14.80
CA PHE A 283 -0.15 -6.75 14.58
C PHE A 283 -1.35 -5.87 14.24
N LEU A 284 -2.53 -6.45 14.01
CA LEU A 284 -3.74 -5.68 13.73
C LEU A 284 -4.23 -4.95 14.97
N ARG A 285 -4.74 -3.74 14.76
CA ARG A 285 -5.55 -3.05 15.76
C ARG A 285 -6.99 -3.58 15.74
N ASP A 286 -7.74 -3.28 16.79
CA ASP A 286 -9.15 -3.68 16.93
C ASP A 286 -10.06 -3.12 15.81
N ASP A 287 -9.61 -2.06 15.13
CA ASP A 287 -10.29 -1.44 14.00
C ASP A 287 -9.76 -1.86 12.62
N GLN A 288 -9.07 -3.01 12.56
CA GLN A 288 -8.55 -3.61 11.34
C GLN A 288 -8.92 -5.09 11.27
N ILE A 289 -8.94 -5.65 10.06
CA ILE A 289 -9.20 -7.09 9.85
C ILE A 289 -8.16 -7.74 8.94
N PHE A 290 -7.91 -9.02 9.21
CA PHE A 290 -7.22 -9.91 8.27
C PHE A 290 -8.28 -10.70 7.51
N VAL A 291 -8.16 -10.76 6.18
CA VAL A 291 -9.07 -11.55 5.34
C VAL A 291 -8.25 -12.59 4.57
N PRO A 292 -8.50 -13.89 4.74
CA PRO A 292 -7.88 -14.91 3.91
C PRO A 292 -8.17 -14.67 2.43
N GLY A 293 -7.13 -14.74 1.59
CA GLY A 293 -7.26 -14.51 0.15
C GLY A 293 -8.26 -15.46 -0.52
N GLU A 294 -8.34 -16.70 -0.05
CA GLU A 294 -9.32 -17.71 -0.49
C GLU A 294 -10.78 -17.29 -0.26
N ASP A 295 -11.06 -16.66 0.87
CA ASP A 295 -12.41 -16.21 1.22
C ASP A 295 -12.83 -15.01 0.37
N LEU A 296 -11.93 -14.03 0.21
CA LEU A 296 -12.22 -12.88 -0.63
C LEU A 296 -12.29 -13.27 -2.11
N LYS A 297 -11.44 -14.18 -2.59
CA LYS A 297 -11.53 -14.68 -3.97
C LYS A 297 -12.89 -15.33 -4.24
N ARG A 298 -13.35 -16.22 -3.35
CA ARG A 298 -14.67 -16.87 -3.50
C ARG A 298 -15.80 -15.84 -3.55
N ASP A 299 -15.72 -14.80 -2.73
CA ASP A 299 -16.67 -13.69 -2.75
C ASP A 299 -16.60 -12.89 -4.05
N LEU A 300 -15.40 -12.59 -4.55
CA LEU A 300 -15.20 -11.92 -5.84
C LEU A 300 -15.74 -12.74 -7.02
N THR A 301 -15.60 -14.07 -6.99
CA THR A 301 -16.24 -14.96 -7.98
C THR A 301 -17.77 -14.85 -7.91
N ALA A 302 -18.35 -14.82 -6.71
CA ALA A 302 -19.80 -14.67 -6.54
C ALA A 302 -20.30 -13.29 -7.00
N LEU A 303 -19.55 -12.23 -6.69
CA LEU A 303 -19.83 -10.87 -7.13
C LEU A 303 -19.71 -10.72 -8.65
N ASP A 304 -18.70 -11.32 -9.26
CA ASP A 304 -18.54 -11.36 -10.71
C ASP A 304 -19.76 -12.01 -11.38
N ALA A 305 -20.24 -13.14 -10.87
CA ALA A 305 -21.46 -13.78 -11.34
C ALA A 305 -22.70 -12.88 -11.14
N TYR A 306 -22.83 -12.25 -9.96
CA TYR A 306 -23.93 -11.34 -9.65
C TYR A 306 -24.00 -10.14 -10.60
N TYR A 307 -22.86 -9.49 -10.88
CA TYR A 307 -22.80 -8.36 -11.80
C TYR A 307 -22.97 -8.82 -13.25
N SER A 308 -22.50 -10.02 -13.61
CA SER A 308 -22.67 -10.57 -14.95
C SER A 308 -24.15 -10.82 -15.29
N GLY A 309 -24.97 -11.14 -14.29
CA GLY A 309 -26.41 -11.31 -14.43
C GLY A 309 -27.21 -10.01 -14.58
N ARG A 310 -26.56 -8.84 -14.55
CA ARG A 310 -27.24 -7.54 -14.71
C ARG A 310 -27.63 -7.29 -16.18
N PRO A 311 -28.69 -6.48 -16.43
CA PRO A 311 -29.08 -6.09 -17.79
C PRO A 311 -27.89 -5.56 -18.61
N ALA A 312 -27.88 -5.83 -19.91
CA ALA A 312 -26.79 -5.40 -20.79
C ALA A 312 -26.57 -3.88 -20.72
N GLU A 313 -27.66 -3.11 -20.69
CA GLU A 313 -27.66 -1.65 -20.55
C GLU A 313 -26.91 -1.17 -19.28
N GLU A 314 -27.07 -1.86 -18.14
CA GLU A 314 -26.34 -1.54 -16.90
C GLU A 314 -24.85 -1.92 -17.02
N ARG A 315 -24.54 -3.04 -17.68
CA ARG A 315 -23.16 -3.52 -17.85
C ARG A 315 -22.35 -2.64 -18.80
N GLU A 316 -23.00 -2.07 -19.82
CA GLU A 316 -22.38 -1.14 -20.77
C GLU A 316 -21.94 0.18 -20.12
N GLN A 317 -22.57 0.59 -19.00
CA GLN A 317 -22.16 1.77 -18.24
C GLN A 317 -20.80 1.61 -17.53
N GLY A 318 -20.21 0.41 -17.58
CA GLY A 318 -18.91 0.12 -17.01
C GLY A 318 -18.95 -0.20 -15.52
N LEU A 319 -17.94 -0.96 -15.10
CA LEU A 319 -17.82 -1.51 -13.76
C LEU A 319 -17.71 -0.42 -12.68
N PHE A 320 -17.12 0.74 -13.00
CA PHE A 320 -17.05 1.88 -12.10
C PHE A 320 -18.42 2.32 -11.58
N ARG A 321 -19.44 2.31 -12.45
CA ARG A 321 -20.82 2.61 -12.05
C ARG A 321 -21.52 1.38 -11.48
N LEU A 322 -21.41 0.25 -12.17
CA LEU A 322 -22.11 -0.98 -11.82
C LEU A 322 -21.75 -1.51 -10.42
N ALA A 323 -20.47 -1.44 -10.08
CA ALA A 323 -19.86 -1.92 -8.84
C ALA A 323 -19.29 -0.77 -7.99
N GLY A 324 -19.88 0.43 -8.07
CA GLY A 324 -19.51 1.55 -7.18
C GLY A 324 -19.83 1.29 -5.70
N TYR A 325 -20.71 0.32 -5.43
CA TYR A 325 -21.09 -0.17 -4.10
C TYR A 325 -21.34 -1.69 -4.17
N PRO A 326 -21.08 -2.44 -3.09
CA PRO A 326 -21.44 -3.84 -3.06
C PRO A 326 -22.97 -4.03 -3.00
N PRO A 327 -23.47 -5.22 -3.37
CA PRO A 327 -24.89 -5.56 -3.26
C PRO A 327 -25.38 -5.40 -1.81
N LYS A 328 -26.65 -5.02 -1.62
CA LYS A 328 -27.28 -4.96 -0.29
C LYS A 328 -27.71 -6.36 0.17
N ASP A 329 -26.77 -7.29 0.17
CA ASP A 329 -26.97 -8.69 0.54
C ASP A 329 -25.79 -9.15 1.39
N ASP A 330 -26.08 -9.54 2.64
CA ASP A 330 -25.07 -9.99 3.60
C ASP A 330 -24.58 -11.41 3.32
N ALA A 331 -25.07 -12.10 2.28
CA ALA A 331 -24.43 -13.30 1.77
C ALA A 331 -23.01 -13.00 1.25
N PHE A 332 -22.79 -11.81 0.67
CA PHE A 332 -21.47 -11.39 0.20
C PHE A 332 -20.56 -10.93 1.34
N LEU A 333 -19.35 -11.46 1.39
CA LEU A 333 -18.32 -11.05 2.33
C LEU A 333 -17.99 -9.56 2.19
N THR A 334 -17.86 -9.06 0.96
CA THR A 334 -17.58 -7.65 0.70
C THR A 334 -18.63 -6.72 1.32
N THR A 335 -19.91 -7.10 1.27
CA THR A 335 -20.99 -6.31 1.90
C THR A 335 -20.83 -6.26 3.42
N ARG A 336 -20.51 -7.39 4.05
CA ARG A 336 -20.25 -7.45 5.50
C ARG A 336 -19.03 -6.61 5.89
N ILE A 337 -17.95 -6.67 5.11
CA ILE A 337 -16.74 -5.86 5.33
C ILE A 337 -17.07 -4.37 5.24
N TRP A 338 -17.79 -3.94 4.20
CA TRP A 338 -18.19 -2.54 4.06
C TRP A 338 -19.01 -2.05 5.26
N LYS A 339 -20.00 -2.85 5.69
CA LYS A 339 -20.81 -2.54 6.88
C LYS A 339 -19.98 -2.45 8.16
N GLN A 340 -19.03 -3.36 8.36
CA GLN A 340 -18.15 -3.35 9.53
C GLN A 340 -17.38 -2.04 9.65
N PHE A 341 -17.01 -1.44 8.51
CA PHE A 341 -16.31 -0.16 8.46
C PHE A 341 -17.23 1.07 8.35
N GLY A 342 -18.54 0.90 8.57
CA GLY A 342 -19.52 1.98 8.51
C GLY A 342 -19.75 2.54 7.11
N MET A 343 -19.33 1.82 6.06
CA MET A 343 -19.52 2.22 4.67
C MET A 343 -20.90 1.80 4.16
N ARG A 344 -21.49 2.62 3.29
CA ARG A 344 -22.82 2.35 2.71
C ARG A 344 -22.73 1.27 1.65
N SER A 345 -23.62 0.28 1.68
CA SER A 345 -23.92 -0.58 0.52
C SER A 345 -24.81 0.17 -0.48
N ARG A 346 -25.03 -0.37 -1.70
CA ARG A 346 -25.86 0.26 -2.74
C ARG A 346 -27.19 0.77 -2.12
N PRO A 347 -27.56 2.06 -2.33
CA PRO A 347 -28.82 2.58 -1.81
C PRO A 347 -30.00 1.79 -2.38
N VAL A 348 -31.13 1.79 -1.65
CA VAL A 348 -32.38 1.21 -2.16
C VAL A 348 -32.73 1.93 -3.47
N ALA A 349 -33.26 1.20 -4.46
CA ALA A 349 -33.49 1.65 -5.82
C ALA A 349 -34.29 2.96 -5.97
N GLU A 350 -34.92 3.47 -4.91
CA GLU A 350 -35.63 4.76 -4.90
C GLU A 350 -34.74 6.00 -4.88
N GLU A 351 -33.44 5.90 -4.53
CA GLU A 351 -32.57 7.10 -4.41
C GLU A 351 -31.52 7.27 -5.52
N ALA A 352 -31.20 6.23 -6.29
CA ALA A 352 -30.19 6.28 -7.34
C ALA A 352 -30.82 6.05 -8.71
N ASP A 353 -31.28 7.14 -9.34
CA ASP A 353 -31.53 7.16 -10.76
C ASP A 353 -30.20 6.91 -11.51
N PRO A 354 -30.03 5.76 -12.20
CA PRO A 354 -28.81 5.45 -12.93
C PRO A 354 -28.51 6.45 -14.07
N THR A 355 -29.49 7.29 -14.42
CA THR A 355 -29.39 8.32 -15.45
C THR A 355 -29.03 9.71 -14.91
N LYS A 356 -29.01 9.91 -13.58
CA LYS A 356 -28.54 11.16 -12.95
C LYS A 356 -27.01 11.27 -13.08
N THR A 357 -26.58 11.74 -14.23
CA THR A 357 -25.24 12.33 -14.40
C THR A 357 -25.20 13.67 -13.66
N MET A 358 -24.00 14.08 -13.21
CA MET A 358 -23.85 15.46 -12.74
C MET A 358 -24.31 16.40 -13.87
N PRO A 359 -25.04 17.49 -13.54
CA PRO A 359 -25.43 18.46 -14.55
C PRO A 359 -24.19 18.89 -15.33
N LYS A 360 -24.28 18.95 -16.66
CA LYS A 360 -23.17 19.32 -17.54
C LYS A 360 -22.41 20.58 -17.06
N PRO A 361 -23.08 21.66 -16.59
CA PRO A 361 -22.37 22.82 -16.03
C PRO A 361 -21.47 22.53 -14.83
N ALA A 362 -21.83 21.56 -13.97
CA ALA A 362 -21.02 21.15 -12.83
C ALA A 362 -19.81 20.31 -13.26
N VAL A 363 -19.98 19.45 -14.27
CA VAL A 363 -18.88 18.69 -14.89
C VAL A 363 -17.91 19.65 -15.57
N ASP A 364 -18.40 20.60 -16.36
CA ASP A 364 -17.59 21.59 -17.06
C ASP A 364 -16.81 22.45 -16.07
N LYS A 365 -17.42 22.86 -14.94
CA LYS A 365 -16.75 23.59 -13.86
C LYS A 365 -15.63 22.76 -13.21
N LEU A 366 -15.86 21.47 -12.96
CA LEU A 366 -14.84 20.57 -12.40
C LEU A 366 -13.67 20.38 -13.37
N LEU A 367 -13.95 20.16 -14.66
CA LEU A 367 -12.93 20.04 -15.70
C LEU A 367 -12.13 21.33 -15.88
N ALA A 368 -12.79 22.50 -15.83
CA ALA A 368 -12.13 23.79 -15.85
C ALA A 368 -11.18 23.96 -14.66
N MET A 369 -11.62 23.56 -13.46
CA MET A 369 -10.79 23.59 -12.25
C MET A 369 -9.57 22.66 -12.36
N VAL A 370 -9.73 21.46 -12.93
CA VAL A 370 -8.60 20.54 -13.19
C VAL A 370 -7.62 21.15 -14.19
N LYS A 371 -8.10 21.72 -15.30
CA LYS A 371 -7.26 22.37 -16.31
C LYS A 371 -6.51 23.58 -15.76
N GLU A 372 -7.17 24.40 -14.93
CA GLU A 372 -6.55 25.53 -14.23
C GLU A 372 -5.40 25.06 -13.35
N MET A 373 -5.64 24.05 -12.52
CA MET A 373 -4.61 23.46 -11.66
C MET A 373 -3.46 22.88 -12.47
N GLN A 374 -3.72 22.11 -13.53
CA GLN A 374 -2.67 21.57 -14.41
C GLN A 374 -1.83 22.67 -15.08
N THR A 375 -2.44 23.81 -15.43
CA THR A 375 -1.74 24.95 -16.00
C THR A 375 -0.87 25.63 -14.95
N ALA A 376 -1.39 25.87 -13.75
CA ALA A 376 -0.62 26.40 -12.63
C ALA A 376 0.59 25.50 -12.29
N ALA A 377 0.41 24.18 -12.38
CA ALA A 377 1.47 23.20 -12.19
C ALA A 377 2.62 23.30 -13.22
N LYS A 378 2.37 23.86 -14.40
CA LYS A 378 3.37 24.03 -15.47
C LYS A 378 4.04 25.42 -15.44
N GLY A 379 3.61 26.31 -14.54
CA GLY A 379 4.18 27.65 -14.37
C GLY A 379 5.61 27.64 -13.81
N PRO A 380 6.33 28.78 -13.86
CA PRO A 380 7.70 28.88 -13.38
C PRO A 380 7.77 28.51 -11.89
N GLY A 381 8.46 27.42 -11.60
CA GLY A 381 8.55 26.84 -10.27
C GLY A 381 9.43 27.65 -9.33
N LEU A 382 8.83 28.57 -8.58
CA LEU A 382 9.50 29.30 -7.49
C LEU A 382 8.56 29.69 -6.33
N GLU A 383 7.29 29.31 -6.37
CA GLU A 383 6.37 29.64 -5.28
C GLU A 383 6.67 28.75 -4.06
N GLN A 384 7.00 29.37 -2.93
CA GLN A 384 7.27 28.69 -1.68
C GLN A 384 5.95 28.52 -0.92
N PHE A 385 5.58 27.28 -0.64
CA PHE A 385 4.42 26.96 0.19
C PHE A 385 4.90 26.68 1.61
N THR A 386 4.22 27.27 2.60
CA THR A 386 4.41 26.92 4.00
C THR A 386 3.80 25.55 4.30
N ARG A 387 4.00 25.04 5.51
CA ARG A 387 3.36 23.80 5.95
C ARG A 387 1.84 23.98 6.02
N ASP A 388 1.39 25.07 6.62
CA ASP A 388 -0.02 25.33 6.85
C ASP A 388 -0.76 25.48 5.51
N ASP A 389 -0.12 26.06 4.50
CA ASP A 389 -0.66 26.11 3.12
C ASP A 389 -1.00 24.72 2.55
N VAL A 390 -0.18 23.71 2.83
CA VAL A 390 -0.35 22.35 2.30
C VAL A 390 -1.31 21.53 3.15
N ASP A 391 -1.25 21.68 4.48
CA ASP A 391 -2.14 21.00 5.42
C ASP A 391 -3.59 21.48 5.24
N ASP A 392 -3.81 22.75 4.85
CA ASP A 392 -5.12 23.35 4.57
C ASP A 392 -5.50 23.36 3.08
N ALA A 393 -4.85 22.52 2.26
CA ALA A 393 -5.12 22.46 0.83
C ALA A 393 -6.60 22.13 0.55
N SER A 394 -7.25 23.03 -0.20
CA SER A 394 -8.69 22.98 -0.48
C SER A 394 -9.09 21.87 -1.45
N HIS A 395 -8.16 21.42 -2.31
CA HIS A 395 -8.44 20.48 -3.39
C HIS A 395 -7.23 19.58 -3.67
N MET A 396 -7.51 18.34 -4.09
CA MET A 396 -6.49 17.39 -4.54
C MET A 396 -6.85 16.84 -5.93
N VAL A 397 -5.87 16.84 -6.85
CA VAL A 397 -5.99 16.18 -8.16
C VAL A 397 -5.10 14.95 -8.19
N ILE A 398 -5.64 13.86 -8.71
CA ILE A 398 -4.88 12.64 -8.98
C ILE A 398 -5.13 12.24 -10.42
N GLU A 399 -4.06 12.18 -11.21
CA GLU A 399 -4.11 11.72 -12.59
C GLU A 399 -3.76 10.23 -12.67
N ARG A 400 -4.54 9.45 -13.42
CA ARG A 400 -4.34 8.01 -13.61
C ARG A 400 -4.72 7.59 -15.03
N LEU A 401 -3.93 6.70 -15.62
CA LEU A 401 -4.28 5.99 -16.84
C LEU A 401 -5.04 4.70 -16.48
N VAL A 402 -6.26 4.57 -16.96
CA VAL A 402 -7.13 3.41 -16.69
C VAL A 402 -7.46 2.73 -18.02
N PRO A 403 -7.25 1.40 -18.16
CA PRO A 403 -7.62 0.69 -19.38
C PRO A 403 -9.14 0.68 -19.55
N LEU A 404 -9.61 0.77 -20.80
CA LEU A 404 -11.06 0.74 -21.08
C LEU A 404 -11.69 -0.59 -20.68
N GLN A 405 -10.96 -1.69 -20.83
CA GLN A 405 -11.43 -3.03 -20.56
C GLN A 405 -10.40 -3.82 -19.75
N ARG A 406 -10.90 -4.66 -18.83
CA ARG A 406 -10.11 -5.60 -18.06
C ARG A 406 -10.89 -6.89 -17.90
N GLY A 407 -10.34 -7.99 -18.42
CA GLY A 407 -11.09 -9.23 -18.57
C GLY A 407 -12.32 -9.00 -19.46
N LYS A 408 -13.50 -9.45 -19.04
CA LYS A 408 -14.77 -9.17 -19.71
C LYS A 408 -15.35 -7.80 -19.37
N TRP A 409 -14.82 -7.11 -18.36
CA TRP A 409 -15.42 -5.89 -17.83
C TRP A 409 -14.91 -4.66 -18.56
N ARG A 410 -15.84 -3.86 -19.09
CA ARG A 410 -15.60 -2.45 -19.38
C ARG A 410 -15.47 -1.71 -18.04
N LEU A 411 -14.43 -0.92 -17.83
CA LEU A 411 -14.18 -0.26 -16.54
C LEU A 411 -14.94 1.07 -16.42
N MET A 412 -14.89 1.89 -17.48
CA MET A 412 -15.45 3.24 -17.50
C MET A 412 -16.71 3.31 -18.39
N PRO A 413 -17.63 4.27 -18.15
CA PRO A 413 -18.75 4.52 -19.06
C PRO A 413 -18.30 4.84 -20.50
N PRO A 414 -19.18 4.68 -21.50
CA PRO A 414 -18.96 5.21 -22.85
C PRO A 414 -18.77 6.74 -22.85
N GLY A 415 -17.90 7.26 -23.70
CA GLY A 415 -17.61 8.70 -23.85
C GLY A 415 -16.55 9.24 -22.89
N VAL A 416 -15.86 8.37 -22.14
CA VAL A 416 -14.72 8.71 -21.27
C VAL A 416 -13.40 8.23 -21.90
N GLU A 417 -13.44 7.67 -23.10
CA GLU A 417 -12.25 7.38 -23.89
C GLU A 417 -11.47 8.67 -24.16
N ALA A 418 -10.15 8.63 -23.99
CA ALA A 418 -9.29 9.65 -24.58
C ALA A 418 -9.36 9.49 -26.11
N ASP A 419 -9.50 10.58 -26.84
CA ASP A 419 -9.26 10.56 -28.29
C ASP A 419 -7.83 10.06 -28.50
N ALA A 420 -7.71 8.93 -29.21
CA ALA A 420 -6.41 8.39 -29.58
C ALA A 420 -5.83 9.27 -30.70
N GLU A 421 -5.22 10.39 -30.34
CA GLU A 421 -4.27 11.11 -31.20
C GLU A 421 -2.83 10.64 -30.97
#